data_AF-A0A967TQ84-F1
#
_entry.id   AF-A0A967TQ84-F1
#
_cell.length_a   1.000
_cell.length_b   1.000
_cell.length_c   1.000
_cell.angle_alpha   90.00
_cell.angle_beta   90.00
_cell.angle_gamma   90.00
#
_symmetry.space_group_name_H-M   'P 1'
#
loop_
_entity.id
_entity.type
_entity.pdbx_description
1 polymer ?
#
loop_
_entity_poly.entity_id
_entity_poly.type
_entity_poly.pdbx_seq_one_letter_code
_entity_poly.pdbx_strand_id
1 'polypeptide(L)'
;MAGGQLVVAEHRIYVRSANGDRVEAVDPASGKTLWVTPGEARPLWAWRDRVALLVPGPKGELVIQVALDTRHGAEILLTSAALGIPDWVPLYDVAVQRRSVVHRVRVRSKGNDLWLAWWAQDQVITGVRPPAPEHESSGGVRVDLSTGAVAALDEPVLPPDPDQAVPASLSGWKLSKGQLWAPCRCGGPDKPVRAGRFAVSVALEIEQLEKQERVWLLRWRADTGQPAEPVLLHQGARLFTILTGDGDHVLTSEKARTWTIHDLETGRRRGQVSLHGLAEVSILGGRLFEIHGKDYRFRLDAYDIATGRRLWKRPLWSARQFSPVP
;
A
#
# COMPACT_ATOMS: atom_id res chain seq x y z
N MET A 1 4.94 7.99 0.09
CA MET A 1 5.74 6.81 0.42
C MET A 1 4.79 5.82 1.06
N ALA A 2 4.51 4.67 0.45
CA ALA A 2 3.91 3.54 1.17
C ALA A 2 4.55 2.27 0.61
N GLY A 3 5.43 1.68 1.40
CA GLY A 3 6.13 0.46 1.07
C GLY A 3 5.61 -0.67 1.94
N GLY A 4 4.37 -1.14 1.72
CA GLY A 4 3.81 -2.34 2.37
C GLY A 4 4.16 -2.45 3.86
N GLN A 5 3.97 -1.36 4.62
CA GLN A 5 4.26 -1.32 6.05
C GLN A 5 3.01 -1.62 6.87
N LEU A 6 1.83 -1.58 6.23
CA LEU A 6 0.53 -1.87 6.80
C LEU A 6 -0.19 -2.90 5.92
N VAL A 7 -0.57 -4.02 6.51
CA VAL A 7 -1.51 -4.97 5.89
C VAL A 7 -2.70 -5.11 6.81
N VAL A 8 -3.91 -5.01 6.27
CA VAL A 8 -5.15 -5.11 7.05
C VAL A 8 -5.96 -6.27 6.50
N ALA A 9 -6.44 -7.15 7.38
CA ALA A 9 -7.29 -8.28 6.99
C ALA A 9 -8.33 -8.55 8.07
N GLU A 10 -9.59 -8.67 7.67
CA GLU A 10 -10.82 -9.01 8.43
C GLU A 10 -10.89 -8.56 9.91
N HIS A 11 -10.02 -9.07 10.77
CA HIS A 11 -10.01 -8.82 12.20
C HIS A 11 -8.67 -8.33 12.76
N ARG A 12 -7.63 -8.12 11.95
CA ARG A 12 -6.29 -7.73 12.40
C ARG A 12 -5.59 -6.78 11.45
N ILE A 13 -4.56 -6.14 12.02
CA ILE A 13 -3.61 -5.30 11.32
C ILE A 13 -2.22 -5.90 11.53
N TYR A 14 -1.44 -6.00 10.46
CA TYR A 14 -0.03 -6.37 10.51
C TYR A 14 0.82 -5.17 10.15
N VAL A 15 1.74 -4.80 11.04
CA VAL A 15 2.55 -3.59 10.88
C VAL A 15 3.98 -3.83 11.33
N ARG A 16 4.94 -3.10 10.75
CA ARG A 16 6.32 -3.10 11.25
C ARG A 16 6.37 -2.64 12.71
N SER A 17 7.07 -3.40 13.54
CA SER A 17 7.21 -3.19 14.98
C SER A 17 7.94 -1.89 15.30
N ALA A 18 7.67 -1.35 16.49
CA ALA A 18 8.44 -0.25 17.06
C ALA A 18 9.88 -0.65 17.44
N ASN A 19 10.10 -1.94 17.70
CA ASN A 19 11.36 -2.44 18.27
C ASN A 19 12.27 -3.09 17.23
N GLY A 20 12.11 -2.76 15.94
CA GLY A 20 12.95 -3.24 14.85
C GLY A 20 12.15 -3.79 13.68
N ASP A 21 12.81 -4.58 12.84
CA ASP A 21 12.26 -5.02 11.55
C ASP A 21 11.37 -6.25 11.68
N ARG A 22 10.60 -6.33 12.75
CA ARG A 22 9.64 -7.42 13.03
C ARG A 22 8.23 -7.00 12.61
N VAL A 23 7.31 -7.95 12.51
CA VAL A 23 5.89 -7.68 12.27
C VAL A 23 5.09 -7.90 13.55
N GLU A 24 4.19 -6.98 13.85
CA GLU A 24 3.22 -7.10 14.93
C GLU A 24 1.82 -7.31 14.35
N ALA A 25 1.11 -8.31 14.87
CA ALA A 25 -0.34 -8.37 14.72
C ALA A 25 -0.99 -7.49 15.79
N VAL A 26 -1.91 -6.64 15.39
CA VAL A 26 -2.54 -5.62 16.23
C VAL A 26 -4.04 -5.76 16.17
N ASP A 27 -4.68 -5.71 17.35
CA ASP A 27 -6.13 -5.62 17.49
C ASP A 27 -6.63 -4.28 16.92
N PRO A 28 -7.49 -4.27 15.88
CA PRO A 28 -7.97 -3.04 15.25
C PRO A 28 -8.82 -2.17 16.18
N ALA A 29 -9.49 -2.76 17.16
CA ALA A 29 -10.36 -2.04 18.09
C ALA A 29 -9.57 -1.37 19.22
N SER A 30 -8.57 -2.06 19.79
CA SER A 30 -7.84 -1.55 20.95
C SER A 30 -6.43 -1.02 20.65
N GLY A 31 -5.87 -1.33 19.48
CA GLY A 31 -4.48 -1.00 19.13
C GLY A 31 -3.44 -1.80 19.92
N LYS A 32 -3.86 -2.90 20.57
CA LYS A 32 -2.96 -3.74 21.38
C LYS A 32 -2.26 -4.74 20.47
N THR A 33 -0.97 -4.95 20.71
CA THR A 33 -0.21 -6.04 20.10
C THR A 33 -0.76 -7.37 20.59
N LEU A 34 -1.13 -8.22 19.65
CA LEU A 34 -1.60 -9.58 19.87
C LEU A 34 -0.42 -10.55 19.88
N TRP A 35 0.49 -10.41 18.92
CA TRP A 35 1.75 -11.14 18.85
C TRP A 35 2.76 -10.39 17.98
N VAL A 36 4.03 -10.81 18.05
CA VAL A 36 5.14 -10.27 17.26
C VAL A 36 5.91 -11.44 16.62
N THR A 37 6.36 -11.27 15.37
CA THR A 37 7.24 -12.28 14.74
C THR A 37 8.52 -12.47 15.56
N PRO A 38 9.07 -13.70 15.63
CA PRO A 38 10.29 -13.95 16.38
C PRO A 38 11.51 -13.28 15.74
N GLY A 39 11.51 -13.15 14.41
CA GLY A 39 12.60 -12.56 13.61
C GLY A 39 12.13 -11.43 12.71
N GLU A 40 13.05 -10.95 11.89
CA GLU A 40 12.80 -9.89 10.92
C GLU A 40 11.78 -10.35 9.87
N ALA A 41 10.82 -9.49 9.57
CA ALA A 41 9.74 -9.76 8.65
C ALA A 41 9.16 -8.45 8.10
N ARG A 42 8.62 -8.54 6.88
CA ARG A 42 7.76 -7.52 6.26
C ARG A 42 6.40 -8.11 5.90
N PRO A 43 5.29 -7.47 6.30
CA PRO A 43 3.97 -8.00 5.95
C PRO A 43 3.73 -7.75 4.47
N LEU A 44 3.35 -8.81 3.75
CA LEU A 44 3.12 -8.74 2.30
C LEU A 44 1.64 -8.78 1.97
N TRP A 45 0.92 -9.71 2.59
CA TRP A 45 -0.47 -9.99 2.29
C TRP A 45 -1.12 -10.74 3.45
N ALA A 46 -2.42 -10.60 3.63
CA ALA A 46 -3.17 -11.37 4.60
C ALA A 46 -4.54 -11.75 4.05
N TRP A 47 -5.00 -12.95 4.38
CA TRP A 47 -6.27 -13.51 3.90
C TRP A 47 -6.78 -14.51 4.92
N ARG A 48 -8.07 -14.43 5.24
CA ARG A 48 -8.70 -15.26 6.29
C ARG A 48 -7.87 -15.18 7.59
N ASP A 49 -7.37 -16.33 8.03
CA ASP A 49 -6.55 -16.54 9.21
C ASP A 49 -5.06 -16.71 8.84
N ARG A 50 -4.59 -16.16 7.70
CA ARG A 50 -3.21 -16.31 7.24
C ARG A 50 -2.57 -14.99 6.88
N VAL A 51 -1.26 -14.93 7.07
CA VAL A 51 -0.42 -13.81 6.66
C VAL A 51 0.81 -14.32 5.91
N ALA A 52 1.10 -13.71 4.76
CA ALA A 52 2.35 -13.87 4.04
C ALA A 52 3.33 -12.79 4.50
N LEU A 53 4.52 -13.23 4.87
CA LEU A 53 5.62 -12.42 5.36
C LEU A 53 6.82 -12.59 4.44
N LEU A 54 7.45 -11.50 4.06
CA LEU A 54 8.79 -11.52 3.47
C LEU A 54 9.79 -11.58 4.63
N VAL A 55 10.66 -12.58 4.65
CA VAL A 55 11.64 -12.78 5.73
C VAL A 55 13.01 -13.14 5.17
N PRO A 56 14.10 -12.93 5.92
CA PRO A 56 15.41 -13.47 5.60
C PRO A 56 15.40 -14.98 5.83
N GLY A 57 15.87 -15.73 4.83
CA GLY A 57 16.13 -17.15 4.89
C GLY A 57 17.45 -17.47 5.61
N PRO A 58 17.77 -18.76 5.80
CA PRO A 58 18.93 -19.18 6.58
C PRO A 58 20.29 -18.70 6.04
N LYS A 59 20.39 -18.39 4.75
CA LYS A 59 21.61 -17.87 4.10
C LYS A 59 21.52 -16.37 3.79
N GLY A 60 20.49 -15.68 4.30
CA GLY A 60 20.23 -14.26 4.04
C GLY A 60 19.40 -13.99 2.77
N GLU A 61 19.04 -15.02 2.02
CA GLU A 61 18.16 -14.93 0.85
C GLU A 61 16.73 -14.59 1.26
N LEU A 62 16.03 -13.72 0.53
CA LEU A 62 14.64 -13.43 0.87
C LEU A 62 13.70 -14.57 0.45
N VAL A 63 12.81 -14.96 1.36
CA VAL A 63 11.79 -16.01 1.19
C VAL A 63 10.42 -15.49 1.67
N ILE A 64 9.35 -16.17 1.24
CA ILE A 64 8.00 -15.94 1.78
C ILE A 64 7.71 -17.00 2.84
N GLN A 65 7.33 -16.56 4.03
CA GLN A 65 6.70 -17.40 5.04
C GLN A 65 5.20 -17.16 5.08
N VAL A 66 4.42 -18.23 4.99
CA VAL A 66 2.98 -18.19 5.27
C VAL A 66 2.78 -18.64 6.70
N ALA A 67 2.21 -17.78 7.52
CA ALA A 67 1.88 -18.10 8.88
C ALA A 67 0.36 -18.18 9.07
N LEU A 68 -0.09 -19.17 9.84
CA LEU A 68 -1.41 -19.21 10.44
C LEU A 68 -1.45 -18.19 11.57
N ASP A 69 -2.37 -17.26 11.47
CA ASP A 69 -2.60 -16.20 12.41
C ASP A 69 -3.54 -16.66 13.54
N THR A 70 -2.95 -17.35 14.51
CA THR A 70 -3.69 -17.84 15.68
C THR A 70 -3.91 -16.72 16.70
N ARG A 71 -4.77 -16.92 17.71
CA ARG A 71 -4.95 -15.94 18.80
C ARG A 71 -3.67 -15.67 19.60
N HIS A 72 -2.71 -16.60 19.59
CA HIS A 72 -1.55 -16.58 20.49
C HIS A 72 -0.20 -16.53 19.74
N GLY A 73 -0.21 -16.43 18.41
CA GLY A 73 1.03 -16.37 17.64
C GLY A 73 0.83 -16.69 16.17
N ALA A 74 1.95 -16.66 15.47
CA ALA A 74 2.07 -17.05 14.08
C ALA A 74 2.66 -18.47 14.01
N GLU A 75 1.87 -19.46 13.59
CA GLU A 75 2.40 -20.79 13.29
C GLU A 75 2.84 -20.82 11.83
N ILE A 76 4.12 -21.06 11.56
CA ILE A 76 4.62 -21.11 10.18
C ILE A 76 4.10 -22.38 9.50
N LEU A 77 3.22 -22.20 8.51
CA LEU A 77 2.65 -23.28 7.71
C LEU A 77 3.54 -23.63 6.52
N LEU A 78 4.24 -22.64 5.98
CA LEU A 78 5.02 -22.78 4.77
C LEU A 78 6.20 -21.80 4.76
N THR A 79 7.33 -22.25 4.24
CA THR A 79 8.42 -21.38 3.80
C THR A 79 8.67 -21.68 2.32
N SER A 80 8.69 -20.65 1.48
CA SER A 80 8.97 -20.79 0.05
C SER A 80 10.45 -21.10 -0.23
N ALA A 81 10.75 -21.51 -1.46
CA ALA A 81 12.10 -21.39 -1.99
C ALA A 81 12.56 -19.92 -2.05
N ALA A 82 13.86 -19.71 -2.26
CA ALA A 82 14.46 -18.39 -2.44
C ALA A 82 13.80 -17.62 -3.59
N LEU A 83 13.50 -16.34 -3.38
CA LEU A 83 12.82 -15.51 -4.39
C LEU A 83 13.75 -14.99 -5.49
N GLY A 84 15.06 -15.18 -5.34
CA GLY A 84 16.06 -14.62 -6.26
C GLY A 84 16.20 -13.09 -6.15
N ILE A 85 15.68 -12.47 -5.09
CA ILE A 85 15.94 -11.06 -4.79
C ILE A 85 17.40 -10.92 -4.35
N PRO A 86 18.17 -9.96 -4.90
CA PRO A 86 19.58 -9.77 -4.52
C PRO A 86 19.76 -9.48 -3.03
N ASP A 87 20.89 -9.92 -2.48
CA ASP A 87 21.27 -9.80 -1.06
C ASP A 87 21.41 -8.35 -0.57
N TRP A 88 21.75 -7.41 -1.45
CA TRP A 88 21.81 -5.98 -1.12
C TRP A 88 20.44 -5.34 -0.86
N VAL A 89 19.34 -6.02 -1.24
CA VAL A 89 17.98 -5.48 -1.12
C VAL A 89 17.46 -5.74 0.30
N PRO A 90 17.23 -4.69 1.12
CA PRO A 90 16.76 -4.84 2.50
C PRO A 90 15.26 -5.19 2.54
N LEU A 91 14.76 -5.71 3.67
CA LEU A 91 13.32 -5.90 3.87
C LEU A 91 12.54 -4.59 3.75
N TYR A 92 13.06 -3.52 4.37
CA TYR A 92 12.46 -2.19 4.40
C TYR A 92 13.41 -1.15 3.84
N ASP A 93 12.87 0.00 3.42
CA ASP A 93 13.68 1.14 3.00
C ASP A 93 14.70 1.52 4.08
N VAL A 94 15.96 1.65 3.67
CA VAL A 94 17.08 2.05 4.53
C VAL A 94 17.63 3.36 4.01
N ALA A 95 17.83 4.32 4.92
CA ALA A 95 18.59 5.52 4.63
C ALA A 95 19.61 5.72 5.74
N VAL A 96 20.90 5.63 5.39
CA VAL A 96 22.02 5.75 6.33
C VAL A 96 23.05 6.68 5.72
N GLN A 97 23.39 7.75 6.45
CA GLN A 97 24.36 8.77 6.02
C GLN A 97 24.04 9.36 4.63
N ARG A 98 24.87 9.04 3.62
CA ARG A 98 24.71 9.50 2.23
C ARG A 98 24.20 8.39 1.32
N ARG A 99 23.60 7.32 1.83
CA ARG A 99 23.08 6.21 1.02
C ARG A 99 21.62 5.94 1.35
N SER A 100 20.83 5.70 0.32
CA SER A 100 19.43 5.30 0.41
C SER A 100 19.22 4.06 -0.44
N VAL A 101 18.70 3.01 0.19
CA VAL A 101 18.21 1.82 -0.48
C VAL A 101 16.69 1.80 -0.36
N VAL A 102 16.02 1.83 -1.50
CA VAL A 102 14.55 1.77 -1.60
C VAL A 102 14.17 0.39 -2.09
N HIS A 103 13.22 -0.27 -1.42
CA HIS A 103 12.70 -1.57 -1.81
C HIS A 103 11.17 -1.58 -1.88
N ARG A 104 10.68 -1.56 -3.12
CA ARG A 104 9.25 -1.58 -3.43
C ARG A 104 8.82 -2.99 -3.77
N VAL A 105 7.76 -3.43 -3.11
CA VAL A 105 7.14 -4.73 -3.35
C VAL A 105 5.66 -4.51 -3.66
N ARG A 106 5.17 -5.20 -4.69
CA ARG A 106 3.75 -5.32 -5.01
C ARG A 106 3.40 -6.78 -4.94
N VAL A 107 2.23 -7.07 -4.37
CA VAL A 107 1.77 -8.43 -4.12
C VAL A 107 0.36 -8.59 -4.64
N ARG A 108 0.05 -9.77 -5.15
CA ARG A 108 -1.30 -10.19 -5.56
C ARG A 108 -1.48 -11.65 -5.18
N SER A 109 -2.67 -12.01 -4.74
CA SER A 109 -3.01 -13.41 -4.47
C SER A 109 -4.25 -13.84 -5.26
N LYS A 110 -4.31 -15.11 -5.65
CA LYS A 110 -5.50 -15.74 -6.22
C LYS A 110 -5.42 -17.24 -6.00
N GLY A 111 -6.43 -17.80 -5.34
CA GLY A 111 -6.42 -19.22 -4.99
C GLY A 111 -5.21 -19.55 -4.12
N ASN A 112 -4.38 -20.50 -4.57
CA ASN A 112 -3.14 -20.88 -3.90
C ASN A 112 -1.91 -20.15 -4.41
N ASP A 113 -2.03 -19.19 -5.31
CA ASP A 113 -0.87 -18.49 -5.86
C ASP A 113 -0.72 -17.10 -5.23
N LEU A 114 0.53 -16.73 -4.96
CA LEU A 114 0.95 -15.39 -4.57
C LEU A 114 1.98 -14.88 -5.58
N TRP A 115 1.63 -13.83 -6.30
CA TRP A 115 2.54 -13.13 -7.19
C TRP A 115 3.16 -11.95 -6.47
N LEU A 116 4.47 -11.84 -6.61
CA LEU A 116 5.26 -10.75 -6.06
C LEU A 116 6.04 -10.11 -7.20
N ALA A 117 6.02 -8.79 -7.28
CA ALA A 117 6.87 -8.03 -8.17
C ALA A 117 7.62 -6.98 -7.34
N TRP A 118 8.94 -6.88 -7.55
CA TRP A 118 9.77 -5.93 -6.83
C TRP A 118 10.49 -4.97 -7.75
N TRP A 119 10.85 -3.84 -7.18
CA TRP A 119 11.83 -2.92 -7.72
C TRP A 119 12.63 -2.37 -6.55
N ALA A 120 13.95 -2.40 -6.67
CA ALA A 120 14.88 -1.92 -5.67
C ALA A 120 15.91 -1.01 -6.32
N GLN A 121 16.30 0.04 -5.61
CA GLN A 121 17.33 0.98 -6.04
C GLN A 121 18.18 1.38 -4.86
N ASP A 122 19.49 1.40 -5.07
CA ASP A 122 20.49 1.88 -4.14
C ASP A 122 21.18 3.11 -4.73
N GLN A 123 21.12 4.22 -4.00
CA GLN A 123 21.61 5.51 -4.48
C GLN A 123 22.24 6.35 -3.38
N VAL A 124 23.19 7.19 -3.80
CA VAL A 124 23.79 8.20 -2.94
C VAL A 124 22.84 9.38 -2.76
N ILE A 125 22.55 9.75 -1.51
CA ILE A 125 21.80 10.96 -1.16
C ILE A 125 22.74 12.15 -1.29
N THR A 126 22.44 13.05 -2.23
CA THR A 126 23.15 14.31 -2.42
C THR A 126 22.16 15.49 -2.35
N GLY A 127 22.65 16.68 -1.98
CA GLY A 127 21.85 17.91 -1.99
C GLY A 127 21.65 18.53 -3.38
N VAL A 128 22.11 17.85 -4.43
CA VAL A 128 22.03 18.21 -5.85
C VAL A 128 21.41 17.03 -6.61
N ARG A 129 21.27 17.12 -7.94
CA ARG A 129 20.75 16.01 -8.75
C ARG A 129 21.49 14.71 -8.39
N PRO A 130 20.79 13.65 -7.93
CA PRO A 130 21.44 12.40 -7.56
C PRO A 130 22.16 11.80 -8.77
N PRO A 131 23.33 11.16 -8.58
CA PRO A 131 23.93 10.34 -9.63
C PRO A 131 23.00 9.17 -9.99
N ALA A 132 23.32 8.47 -11.09
CA ALA A 132 22.69 7.20 -11.39
C ALA A 132 22.83 6.23 -10.19
N PRO A 133 21.85 5.33 -9.97
CA PRO A 133 21.96 4.35 -8.90
C PRO A 133 23.19 3.48 -9.04
N GLU A 134 23.79 3.12 -7.91
CA GLU A 134 24.89 2.14 -7.86
C GLU A 134 24.36 0.74 -8.19
N HIS A 135 23.18 0.42 -7.66
CA HIS A 135 22.48 -0.82 -7.95
C HIS A 135 21.01 -0.53 -8.24
N GLU A 136 20.48 -1.21 -9.26
CA GLU A 136 19.07 -1.25 -9.56
C GLU A 136 18.68 -2.70 -9.88
N SER A 137 17.57 -3.16 -9.32
CA SER A 137 17.05 -4.50 -9.56
C SER A 137 15.53 -4.47 -9.64
N SER A 138 14.98 -5.24 -10.56
CA SER A 138 13.55 -5.53 -10.59
C SER A 138 13.34 -6.97 -11.01
N GLY A 139 12.21 -7.53 -10.59
CA GLY A 139 11.84 -8.87 -10.96
C GLY A 139 10.44 -9.21 -10.48
N GLY A 140 10.02 -10.42 -10.82
CA GLY A 140 8.74 -10.95 -10.37
C GLY A 140 8.79 -12.45 -10.20
N VAL A 141 7.99 -12.94 -9.25
CA VAL A 141 7.85 -14.37 -8.96
C VAL A 141 6.39 -14.72 -8.70
N ARG A 142 6.02 -15.96 -9.01
CA ARG A 142 4.84 -16.65 -8.49
C ARG A 142 5.29 -17.64 -7.43
N VAL A 143 4.65 -17.61 -6.27
CA VAL A 143 4.83 -18.57 -5.19
C VAL A 143 3.56 -19.39 -5.05
N ASP A 144 3.69 -20.71 -5.16
CA ASP A 144 2.61 -21.65 -4.83
C ASP A 144 2.54 -21.80 -3.30
N LEU A 145 1.44 -21.35 -2.70
CA LEU A 145 1.18 -21.33 -1.26
C LEU A 145 0.81 -22.69 -0.67
N SER A 146 0.74 -23.76 -1.49
CA SER A 146 0.59 -25.13 -1.03
C SER A 146 1.90 -25.90 -0.96
N THR A 147 2.85 -25.56 -1.84
CA THR A 147 4.14 -26.29 -1.95
C THR A 147 5.35 -25.45 -1.58
N GLY A 148 5.24 -24.12 -1.61
CA GLY A 148 6.36 -23.19 -1.46
C GLY A 148 7.22 -23.06 -2.71
N ALA A 149 6.83 -23.69 -3.82
CA ALA A 149 7.55 -23.60 -5.08
C ALA A 149 7.52 -22.17 -5.63
N VAL A 150 8.66 -21.71 -6.13
CA VAL A 150 8.84 -20.37 -6.72
C VAL A 150 9.11 -20.52 -8.21
N ALA A 151 8.35 -19.79 -9.01
CA ALA A 151 8.56 -19.65 -10.45
C ALA A 151 8.83 -18.18 -10.78
N ALA A 152 9.90 -17.90 -11.51
CA ALA A 152 10.18 -16.56 -12.02
C ALA A 152 9.08 -16.13 -13.02
N LEU A 153 8.78 -14.83 -13.04
CA LEU A 153 7.95 -14.22 -14.08
C LEU A 153 8.84 -13.69 -15.20
N ASP A 154 8.37 -13.80 -16.44
CA ASP A 154 9.08 -13.29 -17.62
C ASP A 154 9.24 -11.76 -17.56
N GLU A 155 8.25 -11.07 -16.98
CA GLU A 155 8.29 -9.65 -16.69
C GLU A 155 7.91 -9.38 -15.22
N PRO A 156 8.40 -8.29 -14.60
CA PRO A 156 8.02 -7.86 -13.24
C PRO A 156 6.60 -7.25 -13.19
N VAL A 157 5.67 -7.86 -13.92
CA VAL A 157 4.28 -7.47 -14.05
C VAL A 157 3.43 -8.52 -13.36
N LEU A 158 2.72 -8.09 -12.31
CA LEU A 158 1.74 -8.96 -11.66
C LEU A 158 0.66 -9.33 -12.68
N PRO A 159 0.21 -10.60 -12.74
CA PRO A 159 -0.85 -11.00 -13.65
C PRO A 159 -2.07 -10.14 -13.39
N PRO A 160 -2.82 -9.70 -14.42
CA PRO A 160 -4.03 -8.91 -14.22
C PRO A 160 -4.94 -9.63 -13.24
N ASP A 161 -5.46 -8.90 -12.26
CA ASP A 161 -6.44 -9.47 -11.36
C ASP A 161 -7.69 -9.74 -12.21
N PRO A 162 -8.17 -10.98 -12.35
CA PRO A 162 -9.41 -11.24 -13.07
C PRO A 162 -10.60 -10.60 -12.35
N ASP A 163 -10.49 -10.40 -11.04
CA ASP A 163 -11.41 -9.60 -10.26
C ASP A 163 -11.09 -8.10 -10.37
N GLN A 164 -10.08 -7.65 -11.11
CA GLN A 164 -9.93 -6.25 -11.55
C GLN A 164 -9.77 -6.13 -13.07
N ALA A 165 -10.15 -7.17 -13.82
CA ALA A 165 -10.00 -7.20 -15.25
C ALA A 165 -11.03 -6.23 -15.85
N VAL A 166 -10.50 -5.14 -16.35
CA VAL A 166 -11.25 -4.11 -17.05
C VAL A 166 -11.55 -4.64 -18.46
N PRO A 167 -12.81 -4.60 -18.95
CA PRO A 167 -13.13 -5.00 -20.32
C PRO A 167 -12.21 -4.32 -21.35
N ALA A 168 -11.71 -5.09 -22.33
CA ALA A 168 -10.74 -4.62 -23.33
C ALA A 168 -11.21 -3.38 -24.13
N SER A 169 -12.53 -3.14 -24.17
CA SER A 169 -13.18 -1.96 -24.75
C SER A 169 -12.81 -0.63 -24.08
N LEU A 170 -12.14 -0.64 -22.92
CA LEU A 170 -11.80 0.54 -22.12
C LEU A 170 -10.42 1.14 -22.42
N SER A 171 -9.69 0.59 -23.40
CA SER A 171 -8.37 1.07 -23.85
C SER A 171 -8.38 2.45 -24.55
N GLY A 172 -9.56 3.00 -24.86
CA GLY A 172 -9.71 4.25 -25.62
C GLY A 172 -9.78 5.56 -24.82
N TRP A 173 -9.92 5.51 -23.48
CA TRP A 173 -10.00 6.72 -22.65
C TRP A 173 -8.60 7.18 -22.22
N LYS A 174 -8.15 8.33 -22.75
CA LYS A 174 -6.93 9.01 -22.30
C LYS A 174 -7.21 9.71 -20.98
N LEU A 175 -6.82 9.07 -19.88
CA LEU A 175 -6.81 9.68 -18.56
C LEU A 175 -5.78 10.82 -18.54
N SER A 176 -6.22 12.03 -18.21
CA SER A 176 -5.34 13.19 -18.11
C SER A 176 -4.38 13.01 -16.94
N LYS A 177 -3.09 13.26 -17.21
CA LYS A 177 -1.97 13.22 -16.25
C LYS A 177 -2.03 14.39 -15.24
N GLY A 178 -3.21 14.66 -14.67
CA GLY A 178 -3.37 15.65 -13.62
C GLY A 178 -2.59 15.21 -12.38
N GLN A 179 -1.79 16.12 -11.82
CA GLN A 179 -0.91 15.89 -10.67
C GLN A 179 -1.69 15.40 -9.45
N LEU A 180 -1.89 14.10 -9.36
CA LEU A 180 -2.30 13.44 -8.13
C LEU A 180 -1.06 13.31 -7.26
N TRP A 181 -1.08 13.96 -6.10
CA TRP A 181 -0.06 13.78 -5.08
C TRP A 181 -0.22 12.39 -4.47
N ALA A 182 0.26 11.37 -5.18
CA ALA A 182 0.24 10.00 -4.74
C ALA A 182 1.51 9.72 -3.92
N PRO A 183 1.43 9.56 -2.58
CA PRO A 183 2.50 8.90 -1.84
C PRO A 183 2.73 7.46 -2.34
N CYS A 184 1.79 6.87 -3.08
CA CYS A 184 1.84 5.52 -3.59
C CYS A 184 2.03 5.53 -5.12
N ARG A 185 3.19 5.09 -5.64
CA ARG A 185 3.28 4.60 -7.03
C ARG A 185 2.67 3.20 -7.14
N CYS A 186 1.54 2.98 -6.48
CA CYS A 186 0.71 1.80 -6.63
C CYS A 186 -0.31 2.14 -7.72
N GLY A 187 0.18 2.36 -8.95
CA GLY A 187 -0.63 2.84 -10.07
C GLY A 187 -1.05 4.30 -9.91
N GLY A 188 -0.77 5.13 -10.92
CA GLY A 188 -1.73 6.20 -11.19
C GLY A 188 -3.09 5.57 -11.53
N PRO A 189 -4.17 6.37 -11.58
CA PRO A 189 -5.47 5.94 -12.10
C PRO A 189 -5.43 5.44 -13.56
N ASP A 190 -4.26 5.43 -14.21
CA ASP A 190 -3.96 4.96 -15.56
C ASP A 190 -4.61 3.61 -15.92
N LYS A 191 -4.96 2.78 -14.92
CA LYS A 191 -5.76 1.57 -15.11
C LYS A 191 -6.93 1.57 -14.12
N PRO A 192 -8.18 1.36 -14.59
CA PRO A 192 -9.32 1.22 -13.69
C PRO A 192 -9.14 0.04 -12.73
N VAL A 193 -9.61 0.21 -11.49
CA VAL A 193 -9.65 -0.83 -10.44
C VAL A 193 -11.08 -1.32 -10.29
N ARG A 194 -11.32 -2.58 -9.92
CA ARG A 194 -12.70 -3.01 -9.63
C ARG A 194 -13.09 -2.57 -8.23
N ALA A 195 -14.30 -2.03 -8.12
CA ALA A 195 -15.01 -1.75 -6.90
C ALA A 195 -16.42 -2.36 -7.03
N GLY A 196 -16.63 -3.50 -6.38
CA GLY A 196 -17.87 -4.28 -6.49
C GLY A 196 -18.23 -4.63 -7.94
N ARG A 197 -19.37 -4.10 -8.41
CA ARG A 197 -19.86 -4.34 -9.77
C ARG A 197 -19.25 -3.42 -10.84
N PHE A 198 -18.42 -2.46 -10.45
CA PHE A 198 -17.85 -1.46 -11.37
C PHE A 198 -16.34 -1.64 -11.50
N ALA A 199 -15.81 -1.39 -12.69
CA ALA A 199 -14.45 -0.92 -12.86
C ALA A 199 -14.46 0.61 -12.69
N VAL A 200 -13.51 1.19 -11.96
CA VAL A 200 -13.51 2.60 -11.58
C VAL A 200 -12.15 3.24 -11.74
N SER A 201 -12.14 4.51 -12.09
CA SER A 201 -10.93 5.33 -12.18
C SER A 201 -11.19 6.70 -11.55
N VAL A 202 -10.15 7.32 -11.02
CA VAL A 202 -10.25 8.64 -10.39
C VAL A 202 -9.58 9.65 -11.31
N ALA A 203 -10.35 10.63 -11.78
CA ALA A 203 -9.88 11.65 -12.71
C ALA A 203 -9.82 13.03 -12.04
N LEU A 204 -8.79 13.80 -12.37
CA LEU A 204 -8.66 15.20 -11.98
C LEU A 204 -8.93 16.09 -13.20
N GLU A 205 -9.98 16.89 -13.12
CA GLU A 205 -10.29 17.95 -14.05
C GLU A 205 -9.80 19.28 -13.48
N ILE A 206 -9.18 20.12 -14.32
CA ILE A 206 -8.65 21.44 -13.93
C ILE A 206 -9.26 22.48 -14.86
N GLU A 207 -10.06 23.37 -14.30
CA GLU A 207 -10.65 24.51 -14.99
C GLU A 207 -9.73 25.72 -14.86
N GLN A 208 -9.01 26.05 -15.93
CA GLN A 208 -7.90 27.02 -15.89
C GLN A 208 -8.37 28.47 -15.66
N LEU A 209 -9.56 28.83 -16.13
CA LEU A 209 -10.10 30.19 -15.98
C LEU A 209 -10.51 30.49 -14.54
N GLU A 210 -11.10 29.51 -13.86
CA GLU A 210 -11.62 29.67 -12.49
C GLU A 210 -10.64 29.21 -11.39
N LYS A 211 -9.50 28.62 -11.78
CA LYS A 211 -8.54 27.96 -10.86
C LYS A 211 -9.24 26.95 -9.94
N GLN A 212 -10.18 26.21 -10.51
CA GLN A 212 -10.94 25.19 -9.83
C GLN A 212 -10.47 23.81 -10.30
N GLU A 213 -10.37 22.89 -9.36
CA GLU A 213 -10.11 21.49 -9.60
C GLU A 213 -11.35 20.68 -9.22
N ARG A 214 -11.65 19.64 -9.99
CA ARG A 214 -12.72 18.68 -9.71
C ARG A 214 -12.16 17.27 -9.75
N VAL A 215 -12.43 16.49 -8.70
CA VAL A 215 -12.10 15.08 -8.65
C VAL A 215 -13.34 14.28 -8.98
N TRP A 216 -13.25 13.46 -10.02
CA TRP A 216 -14.33 12.63 -10.54
C TRP A 216 -14.03 11.16 -10.30
N LEU A 217 -15.06 10.40 -9.94
CA LEU A 217 -15.07 8.95 -9.99
C LEU A 217 -15.72 8.52 -11.30
N LEU A 218 -14.91 8.01 -12.21
CA LEU A 218 -15.36 7.39 -13.45
C LEU A 218 -15.67 5.92 -13.17
N ARG A 219 -16.77 5.41 -13.69
CA ARG A 219 -17.23 4.05 -13.42
C ARG A 219 -17.76 3.39 -14.67
N TRP A 220 -17.48 2.11 -14.81
CA TRP A 220 -17.99 1.25 -15.87
C TRP A 220 -18.49 -0.03 -15.27
N ARG A 221 -19.64 -0.51 -15.72
CA ARG A 221 -20.15 -1.83 -15.33
C ARG A 221 -19.11 -2.89 -15.68
N ALA A 222 -18.66 -3.67 -14.70
CA ALA A 222 -17.58 -4.64 -14.88
C ALA A 222 -17.99 -5.81 -15.81
N ASP A 223 -19.28 -6.14 -15.85
CA ASP A 223 -19.87 -7.18 -16.69
C ASP A 223 -20.03 -6.76 -18.15
N THR A 224 -20.42 -5.50 -18.41
CA THR A 224 -20.75 -5.03 -19.77
C THR A 224 -19.76 -4.04 -20.35
N GLY A 225 -18.87 -3.45 -19.54
CA GLY A 225 -18.00 -2.35 -19.90
C GLY A 225 -18.73 -1.02 -20.15
N GLN A 226 -20.05 -0.95 -19.95
CA GLN A 226 -20.82 0.25 -20.19
C GLN A 226 -20.48 1.34 -19.15
N PRO A 227 -20.22 2.59 -19.57
CA PRO A 227 -19.99 3.67 -18.63
C PRO A 227 -21.25 3.94 -17.81
N ALA A 228 -21.04 4.18 -16.52
CA ALA A 228 -22.03 4.80 -15.65
C ALA A 228 -21.75 6.31 -15.54
N GLU A 229 -22.72 7.05 -15.01
CA GLU A 229 -22.53 8.48 -14.78
C GLU A 229 -21.34 8.74 -13.84
N PRO A 230 -20.43 9.65 -14.23
CA PRO A 230 -19.35 10.11 -13.37
C PRO A 230 -19.89 10.72 -12.07
N VAL A 231 -19.22 10.47 -10.96
CA VAL A 231 -19.58 11.06 -9.66
C VAL A 231 -18.57 12.13 -9.29
N LEU A 232 -19.03 13.35 -9.05
CA LEU A 232 -18.18 14.40 -8.50
C LEU A 232 -17.89 14.09 -7.03
N LEU A 233 -16.64 13.82 -6.69
CA LEU A 233 -16.21 13.50 -5.32
C LEU A 233 -15.83 14.75 -4.53
N HIS A 234 -15.19 15.72 -5.18
CA HIS A 234 -14.70 16.94 -4.54
C HIS A 234 -14.50 18.04 -5.59
N GLN A 235 -14.79 19.28 -5.22
CA GLN A 235 -14.45 20.47 -5.99
C GLN A 235 -13.78 21.51 -5.09
N GLY A 236 -12.69 22.12 -5.54
CA GLY A 236 -11.98 23.14 -4.76
C GLY A 236 -10.74 23.69 -5.49
N ALA A 237 -10.01 24.61 -4.84
CA ALA A 237 -8.91 25.32 -5.50
C ALA A 237 -7.62 24.50 -5.64
N ARG A 238 -7.42 23.49 -4.78
CA ARG A 238 -6.25 22.59 -4.81
C ARG A 238 -6.56 21.29 -4.08
N LEU A 239 -6.75 20.24 -4.86
CA LEU A 239 -7.22 18.94 -4.40
C LEU A 239 -6.08 17.93 -4.30
N PHE A 240 -6.24 17.04 -3.32
CA PHE A 240 -5.37 15.91 -3.06
C PHE A 240 -6.22 14.66 -3.00
N THR A 241 -5.70 13.55 -3.53
CA THR A 241 -6.43 12.30 -3.59
C THR A 241 -5.54 11.11 -3.24
N ILE A 242 -6.08 10.17 -2.46
CA ILE A 242 -5.38 8.96 -2.01
C ILE A 242 -6.32 7.76 -2.16
N LEU A 243 -5.86 6.72 -2.85
CA LEU A 243 -6.49 5.41 -2.80
C LEU A 243 -6.04 4.70 -1.52
N THR A 244 -6.99 4.07 -0.84
CA THR A 244 -6.72 3.30 0.38
C THR A 244 -6.13 1.93 0.04
N GLY A 245 -5.35 1.37 0.96
CA GLY A 245 -4.70 0.06 0.78
C GLY A 245 -5.67 -1.12 0.65
N ASP A 246 -6.90 -0.98 1.15
CA ASP A 246 -8.00 -1.95 0.96
C ASP A 246 -8.58 -1.92 -0.47
N GLY A 247 -8.33 -0.88 -1.25
CA GLY A 247 -8.79 -0.80 -2.65
C GLY A 247 -10.27 -0.45 -2.82
N ASP A 248 -11.02 -0.27 -1.73
CA ASP A 248 -12.47 -0.01 -1.74
C ASP A 248 -12.83 1.46 -1.49
N HIS A 249 -11.86 2.28 -1.08
CA HIS A 249 -12.09 3.68 -0.75
C HIS A 249 -11.09 4.65 -1.37
N VAL A 250 -11.55 5.87 -1.60
CA VAL A 250 -10.74 7.01 -2.01
C VAL A 250 -10.94 8.18 -1.05
N LEU A 251 -9.83 8.79 -0.64
CA LEU A 251 -9.79 9.97 0.20
C LEU A 251 -9.52 11.19 -0.66
N THR A 252 -10.30 12.25 -0.48
CA THR A 252 -10.11 13.55 -1.17
C THR A 252 -9.95 14.67 -0.15
N SER A 253 -9.10 15.66 -0.42
CA SER A 253 -8.90 16.79 0.49
C SER A 253 -8.55 18.06 -0.26
N GLU A 254 -9.08 19.18 0.21
CA GLU A 254 -8.55 20.50 -0.12
C GLU A 254 -7.45 20.85 0.89
N LYS A 255 -6.24 21.18 0.41
CA LYS A 255 -5.07 21.55 1.25
C LYS A 255 -4.52 20.44 2.19
N ALA A 256 -4.90 19.17 1.98
CA ALA A 256 -4.35 18.00 2.68
C ALA A 256 -4.44 18.06 4.23
N ARG A 257 -5.50 18.67 4.77
CA ARG A 257 -5.76 18.74 6.22
C ARG A 257 -6.94 17.89 6.63
N THR A 258 -8.05 18.08 5.93
CA THR A 258 -9.29 17.37 6.22
C THR A 258 -9.67 16.56 5.00
N TRP A 259 -9.76 15.25 5.19
CA TRP A 259 -9.95 14.26 4.15
C TRP A 259 -11.36 13.71 4.19
N THR A 260 -12.06 13.80 3.08
CA THR A 260 -13.37 13.18 2.88
C THR A 260 -13.16 11.79 2.33
N ILE A 261 -13.75 10.80 2.99
CA ILE A 261 -13.67 9.38 2.62
C ILE A 261 -14.86 9.07 1.74
N HIS A 262 -14.61 8.49 0.56
CA HIS A 262 -15.63 8.07 -0.39
C HIS A 262 -15.50 6.58 -0.70
N ASP A 263 -16.64 5.94 -0.84
CA ASP A 263 -16.77 4.57 -1.33
C ASP A 263 -16.48 4.51 -2.84
N LEU A 264 -15.58 3.63 -3.28
CA LEU A 264 -15.17 3.57 -4.69
C LEU A 264 -16.23 2.94 -5.61
N GLU A 265 -17.15 2.11 -5.11
CA GLU A 265 -18.23 1.55 -5.93
C GLU A 265 -19.28 2.63 -6.24
N THR A 266 -19.69 3.36 -5.21
CA THR A 266 -20.85 4.26 -5.26
C THR A 266 -20.50 5.73 -5.40
N GLY A 267 -19.29 6.14 -5.03
CA GLY A 267 -18.88 7.53 -4.88
C GLY A 267 -19.51 8.22 -3.67
N ARG A 268 -20.20 7.50 -2.79
CA ARG A 268 -20.86 8.07 -1.62
C ARG A 268 -19.84 8.43 -0.55
N ARG A 269 -20.00 9.61 0.05
CA ARG A 269 -19.27 10.03 1.25
C ARG A 269 -19.58 9.09 2.40
N ARG A 270 -18.54 8.51 3.00
CA ARG A 270 -18.59 7.67 4.20
C ARG A 270 -18.30 8.44 5.47
N GLY A 271 -17.51 9.50 5.37
CA GLY A 271 -17.06 10.24 6.54
C GLY A 271 -16.02 11.29 6.21
N GLN A 272 -15.44 11.87 7.25
CA GLN A 272 -14.38 12.87 7.15
C GLN A 272 -13.44 12.74 8.33
N VAL A 273 -12.14 12.89 8.07
CA VAL A 273 -11.10 12.76 9.09
C VAL A 273 -10.03 13.82 8.89
N SER A 274 -9.52 14.36 9.99
CA SER A 274 -8.36 15.26 9.95
C SER A 274 -7.09 14.44 10.05
N LEU A 275 -6.34 14.41 8.95
CA LEU A 275 -5.08 13.66 8.85
C LEU A 275 -3.95 14.64 8.59
N HIS A 276 -2.78 14.35 9.13
CA HIS A 276 -1.59 15.16 8.96
C HIS A 276 -0.44 14.21 8.63
N GLY A 277 0.34 14.47 7.57
CA GLY A 277 1.60 13.73 7.32
C GLY A 277 1.44 12.28 6.81
N LEU A 278 0.56 12.09 5.84
CA LEU A 278 0.16 10.77 5.34
C LEU A 278 1.30 9.99 4.67
N ALA A 279 1.68 8.85 5.27
CA ALA A 279 2.51 7.84 4.62
C ALA A 279 1.64 6.75 3.99
N GLU A 280 0.78 6.08 4.77
CA GLU A 280 -0.05 4.94 4.32
C GLU A 280 -1.41 4.95 5.03
N VAL A 281 -2.48 4.58 4.31
CA VAL A 281 -3.87 4.55 4.83
C VAL A 281 -4.58 3.27 4.41
N SER A 282 -5.33 2.65 5.31
CA SER A 282 -6.23 1.53 5.01
C SER A 282 -7.48 1.58 5.87
N ILE A 283 -8.58 0.99 5.40
CA ILE A 283 -9.85 0.93 6.12
C ILE A 283 -10.21 -0.52 6.45
N LEU A 284 -10.68 -0.76 7.68
CA LEU A 284 -11.28 -2.04 8.09
C LEU A 284 -12.39 -1.83 9.12
N GLY A 285 -13.55 -2.42 8.87
CA GLY A 285 -14.64 -2.51 9.84
C GLY A 285 -15.08 -1.15 10.40
N GLY A 286 -15.22 -0.14 9.53
CA GLY A 286 -15.61 1.22 9.93
C GLY A 286 -14.50 2.07 10.56
N ARG A 287 -13.24 1.58 10.54
CA ARG A 287 -12.08 2.29 11.07
C ARG A 287 -11.09 2.60 9.97
N LEU A 288 -10.48 3.77 10.05
CA LEU A 288 -9.35 4.17 9.22
C LEU A 288 -8.06 4.06 10.02
N PHE A 289 -7.05 3.45 9.42
CA PHE A 289 -5.71 3.29 9.98
C PHE A 289 -4.73 4.10 9.16
N GLU A 290 -3.96 4.95 9.84
CA GLU A 290 -2.97 5.83 9.23
C GLU A 290 -1.60 5.53 9.82
N ILE A 291 -0.61 5.28 8.96
CA ILE A 291 0.79 5.44 9.33
C ILE A 291 1.15 6.91 9.13
N HIS A 292 1.38 7.59 10.24
CA HIS A 292 1.84 8.98 10.28
C HIS A 292 3.34 9.01 10.54
N GLY A 293 4.09 9.66 9.65
CA GLY A 293 5.53 9.87 9.79
C GLY A 293 5.86 11.35 9.98
N LYS A 294 6.49 11.71 11.11
CA LYS A 294 7.05 13.05 11.32
C LYS A 294 8.41 12.95 11.98
N ASP A 295 9.39 13.71 11.48
CA ASP A 295 10.76 13.75 12.01
C ASP A 295 11.36 12.35 12.22
N TYR A 296 11.18 11.48 11.21
CA TYR A 296 11.63 10.08 11.22
C TYR A 296 10.98 9.19 12.30
N ARG A 297 9.96 9.67 13.00
CA ARG A 297 9.18 8.89 13.97
C ARG A 297 7.84 8.52 13.34
N PHE A 298 7.59 7.23 13.25
CA PHE A 298 6.35 6.69 12.71
C PHE A 298 5.41 6.26 13.83
N ARG A 299 4.11 6.43 13.60
CA ARG A 299 3.06 5.98 14.51
C ARG A 299 1.87 5.47 13.70
N LEU A 300 1.13 4.55 14.31
CA LEU A 300 -0.15 4.08 13.79
C LEU A 300 -1.27 4.77 14.55
N ASP A 301 -2.10 5.52 13.84
CA ASP A 301 -3.30 6.16 14.36
C ASP A 301 -4.54 5.42 13.82
N ALA A 302 -5.55 5.22 14.66
CA ALA A 302 -6.83 4.67 14.26
C ALA A 302 -7.95 5.69 14.49
N TYR A 303 -8.86 5.80 13.53
CA TYR A 303 -9.97 6.74 13.54
C TYR A 303 -11.28 6.03 13.25
N ASP A 304 -12.35 6.46 13.91
CA ASP A 304 -13.70 6.09 13.53
C ASP A 304 -14.12 6.90 12.30
N ILE A 305 -14.53 6.24 11.21
CA ILE A 305 -14.81 6.95 9.96
C ILE A 305 -16.08 7.79 10.05
N ALA A 306 -17.06 7.37 10.86
CA ALA A 306 -18.35 8.04 10.96
C ALA A 306 -18.26 9.38 11.69
N THR A 307 -17.45 9.44 12.75
CA THR A 307 -17.27 10.61 13.60
C THR A 307 -15.99 11.39 13.31
N GLY A 308 -15.03 10.78 12.61
CA GLY A 308 -13.68 11.33 12.41
C GLY A 308 -12.82 11.34 13.68
N ARG A 309 -13.32 10.78 14.80
CA ARG A 309 -12.63 10.79 16.08
C ARG A 309 -11.49 9.78 16.07
N ARG A 310 -10.32 10.19 16.54
CA ARG A 310 -9.21 9.28 16.82
C ARG A 310 -9.58 8.34 17.97
N LEU A 311 -9.56 7.04 17.71
CA LEU A 311 -9.85 5.97 18.66
C LEU A 311 -8.65 5.69 19.54
N TRP A 312 -7.49 5.48 18.92
CA TRP A 312 -6.23 5.21 19.60
C TRP A 312 -5.05 5.62 18.70
N LYS A 313 -3.86 5.66 19.31
CA LYS A 313 -2.59 5.85 18.61
C LYS A 313 -1.51 5.02 19.30
N ARG A 314 -0.51 4.59 18.54
CA ARG A 314 0.65 3.89 19.10
C ARG A 314 1.93 4.20 18.33
N PRO A 315 3.09 4.24 19.01
CA PRO A 315 4.37 4.37 18.33
C PRO A 315 4.62 3.13 17.46
N LEU A 316 5.23 3.37 16.29
CA LEU A 316 5.88 2.36 15.47
C LEU A 316 7.39 2.60 15.53
N TRP A 317 8.13 2.33 14.45
CA TRP A 317 9.57 2.51 14.41
C TRP A 317 9.98 3.98 14.31
N SER A 318 11.22 4.25 14.69
CA SER A 318 11.95 5.44 14.23
C SER A 318 12.92 5.01 13.14
N ALA A 319 12.96 5.75 12.03
CA ALA A 319 14.11 5.62 11.13
C ALA A 319 15.33 6.16 11.90
N ARG A 320 16.46 5.44 11.82
CA ARG A 320 17.71 5.88 12.45
C ARG A 320 18.00 7.29 11.96
N GLN A 321 18.12 8.23 12.89
CA GLN A 321 18.37 9.64 12.56
C GLN A 321 19.62 9.74 11.70
N PHE A 322 19.54 10.53 10.63
CA PHE A 322 20.72 11.17 10.09
C PHE A 322 21.32 12.00 11.23
N SER A 323 22.54 11.71 11.66
CA SER A 323 23.34 12.76 12.31
C SER A 323 23.42 13.92 11.32
N PRO A 324 23.22 15.18 11.76
CA PRO A 324 23.53 16.30 10.88
C PRO A 324 24.98 16.14 10.43
N VAL A 325 25.19 16.32 9.12
CA VAL A 325 26.56 16.39 8.58
C VAL A 325 27.24 17.55 9.31
N PRO A 326 28.44 17.36 9.89
CA PRO A 326 29.21 18.46 10.46
C PRO A 326 29.57 19.52 9.42
#